data_AF-Q26HN0-F1
#
_entry.id   AF-Q26HN0-F1
#
_cell.length_a   1.000
_cell.length_b   1.000
_cell.length_c   1.000
_cell.angle_alpha   90.00
_cell.angle_beta   90.00
_cell.angle_gamma   90.00
#
_symmetry.space_group_name_H-M   'P 1'
#
loop_
_entity.id
_entity.type
_entity.pdbx_description
1 polymer ?
#
loop_
_entity_poly.entity_id
_entity_poly.type
_entity_poly.pdbx_seq_one_letter_code
_entity_poly.pdbx_strand_id
1 'polypeptide(L)'
;MIIKTAPVYEVPAAGFTGRNFLNTCILVHSHKNPLETITILQQIERDLGRVPRSGDTYEDRVIDLDILLFDDQIINTDSLQVPHPRMEKRSFVMQPLAAIAGKVYHPVLKKSIQEITDSLESLNNKVSFEIPLSRKRYPITDINFIAIEGNIGSGKTSLSHKIAEDFNGKQVLERFADNPFLPLFYKDTERYAFPLEMSFLADRYQQLSDDVAQQDLFSEFTVADYYVIKSLIFSKITLEKEEYSLYKRLFNMMYKELVKPDLYIYLYQTEDRLLQNIKKRGRDYEQNIEASYLSQIQQGYADFIRSQQDLKIKVIDVTDLDFVNNQEDYLKVLEQITSAI
;
A
#
# COMPACT_ATOMS: atom_id res chain seq x y z
N MET A 1 -2.97 -5.05 -6.43
CA MET A 1 -1.73 -5.08 -7.24
C MET A 1 -1.57 -6.42 -7.94
N ILE A 2 -1.13 -6.44 -9.20
CA ILE A 2 -0.72 -7.65 -9.92
C ILE A 2 0.69 -8.03 -9.46
N ILE A 3 0.80 -9.19 -8.80
CA ILE A 3 2.03 -9.69 -8.16
C ILE A 3 2.77 -10.68 -9.06
N LYS A 4 2.04 -11.54 -9.77
CA LYS A 4 2.60 -12.49 -10.73
C LYS A 4 1.73 -12.58 -11.97
N THR A 5 2.34 -12.91 -13.10
CA THR A 5 1.67 -13.07 -14.39
C THR A 5 2.19 -14.34 -15.04
N ALA A 6 1.29 -15.20 -15.50
CA ALA A 6 1.65 -16.42 -16.19
C ALA A 6 1.92 -16.15 -17.68
N PRO A 7 2.66 -17.03 -18.37
CA PRO A 7 2.72 -17.03 -19.83
C PRO A 7 1.32 -17.10 -20.44
N VAL A 8 1.14 -16.47 -21.60
CA VAL A 8 -0.12 -16.50 -22.34
C VAL A 8 -0.10 -17.67 -23.32
N TYR A 9 -1.17 -18.45 -23.34
CA TYR A 9 -1.34 -19.62 -24.21
C TYR A 9 -2.50 -19.39 -25.17
N GLU A 10 -2.26 -19.70 -26.45
CA GLU A 10 -3.29 -19.63 -27.48
C GLU A 10 -3.90 -21.01 -27.71
N VAL A 11 -5.23 -21.10 -27.59
CA VAL A 11 -5.98 -22.35 -27.69
C VAL A 11 -7.14 -22.18 -28.69
N PRO A 12 -7.35 -23.14 -29.61
CA PRO A 12 -8.50 -23.09 -30.52
C PRO A 12 -9.84 -23.05 -29.79
N ALA A 13 -10.83 -22.39 -30.38
CA ALA A 13 -12.20 -22.40 -29.88
C ALA A 13 -12.74 -23.84 -29.82
N ALA A 14 -13.23 -24.26 -28.65
CA ALA A 14 -13.85 -25.57 -28.48
C ALA A 14 -15.37 -25.47 -28.67
N GLY A 15 -15.90 -26.18 -29.68
CA GLY A 15 -17.35 -26.32 -29.88
C GLY A 15 -18.01 -25.30 -30.82
N PHE A 16 -17.26 -24.38 -31.43
CA PHE A 16 -17.74 -23.50 -32.49
C PHE A 16 -16.60 -23.03 -33.41
N THR A 17 -16.93 -22.46 -34.57
CA THR A 17 -15.93 -21.84 -35.47
C THR A 17 -15.73 -20.39 -35.04
N GLY A 18 -14.56 -20.08 -34.48
CA GLY A 18 -14.22 -18.75 -33.96
C GLY A 18 -12.72 -18.51 -33.98
N ARG A 19 -12.30 -17.34 -33.46
CA ARG A 19 -10.87 -17.05 -33.27
C ARG A 19 -10.29 -17.90 -32.14
N ASN A 20 -8.98 -18.09 -32.15
CA ASN A 20 -8.30 -18.70 -31.01
C ASN A 20 -8.42 -17.79 -29.78
N PHE A 21 -8.50 -18.41 -28.60
CA PHE A 21 -8.52 -17.71 -27.33
C PHE A 21 -7.13 -17.62 -26.71
N LEU A 22 -6.82 -16.46 -26.16
CA LEU A 22 -5.64 -16.25 -25.33
C LEU A 22 -6.00 -16.50 -23.86
N ASN A 23 -5.26 -17.39 -23.21
CA ASN A 23 -5.52 -17.83 -21.84
C ASN A 23 -4.28 -17.57 -20.97
N THR A 24 -4.49 -16.96 -19.82
CA THR A 24 -3.44 -16.72 -18.82
C THR A 24 -4.03 -16.62 -17.43
N CYS A 25 -3.17 -16.62 -16.42
CA CYS A 25 -3.54 -16.37 -15.04
C CYS A 25 -2.69 -15.22 -14.49
N ILE A 26 -3.29 -14.42 -13.62
CA ILE A 26 -2.60 -13.39 -12.86
C ILE A 26 -2.86 -13.64 -11.37
N LEU A 27 -1.84 -13.39 -10.55
CA LEU A 27 -1.99 -13.33 -9.10
C LEU A 27 -2.18 -11.87 -8.71
N VAL A 28 -3.30 -11.57 -8.05
CA VAL A 28 -3.64 -10.22 -7.60
C VAL A 28 -3.70 -10.21 -6.09
N HIS A 29 -2.96 -9.29 -5.47
CA HIS A 29 -3.15 -8.90 -4.09
C HIS A 29 -4.24 -7.81 -4.02
N SER A 30 -5.22 -7.97 -3.15
CA SER A 30 -6.36 -7.05 -3.02
C SER A 30 -6.95 -7.11 -1.61
N HIS A 31 -7.41 -5.96 -1.10
CA HIS A 31 -8.21 -5.90 0.13
C HIS A 31 -9.71 -6.12 -0.10
N LYS A 32 -10.14 -6.31 -1.36
CA LYS A 32 -11.52 -6.61 -1.70
C LYS A 32 -11.83 -8.05 -1.36
N ASN A 33 -13.02 -8.27 -0.80
CA ASN A 33 -13.49 -9.63 -0.56
C ASN A 33 -13.90 -10.32 -1.89
N PRO A 34 -14.16 -11.63 -1.88
CA PRO A 34 -14.50 -12.38 -3.11
C PRO A 34 -15.72 -11.83 -3.87
N LEU A 35 -16.77 -11.40 -3.15
CA LEU A 35 -18.01 -10.87 -3.76
C LEU A 35 -17.81 -9.49 -4.38
N GLU A 36 -17.05 -8.61 -3.73
CA GLU A 36 -16.64 -7.33 -4.31
C GLU A 36 -15.78 -7.57 -5.55
N THR A 37 -14.85 -8.53 -5.49
CA THR A 37 -13.94 -8.86 -6.58
C THR A 37 -14.70 -9.33 -7.82
N ILE A 38 -15.61 -10.29 -7.69
CA ILE A 38 -16.38 -10.78 -8.85
C ILE A 38 -17.28 -9.70 -9.43
N THR A 39 -17.83 -8.82 -8.60
CA THR A 39 -18.63 -7.67 -9.06
C THR A 39 -17.80 -6.72 -9.92
N ILE A 40 -16.56 -6.45 -9.53
CA ILE A 40 -15.61 -5.62 -10.29
C ILE A 40 -15.25 -6.32 -11.61
N LEU A 41 -14.92 -7.62 -11.59
CA LEU A 41 -14.59 -8.36 -12.82
C LEU A 41 -15.75 -8.32 -13.83
N GLN A 42 -16.97 -8.58 -13.38
CA GLN A 42 -18.18 -8.48 -14.23
C GLN A 42 -18.40 -7.07 -14.77
N GLN A 43 -18.07 -6.03 -14.00
CA GLN A 43 -18.16 -4.65 -14.48
C GLN A 43 -17.14 -4.38 -15.59
N ILE A 44 -15.89 -4.81 -15.41
CA ILE A 44 -14.83 -4.69 -16.43
C ILE A 44 -15.25 -5.36 -17.73
N GLU A 45 -15.85 -6.55 -17.65
CA GLU A 45 -16.36 -7.25 -18.84
C GLU A 45 -17.47 -6.46 -19.55
N ARG A 46 -18.42 -5.88 -18.79
CA ARG A 46 -19.50 -5.03 -19.34
C ARG A 46 -18.94 -3.80 -20.03
N ASP A 47 -17.97 -3.14 -19.41
CA ASP A 47 -17.32 -1.94 -19.95
C ASP A 47 -16.55 -2.25 -21.24
N LEU A 48 -16.02 -3.48 -21.37
CA LEU A 48 -15.38 -3.99 -22.59
C LEU A 48 -16.36 -4.58 -23.62
N GLY A 49 -17.67 -4.38 -23.42
CA GLY A 49 -18.71 -4.70 -24.40
C GLY A 49 -19.40 -6.06 -24.21
N ARG A 50 -19.24 -6.73 -23.07
CA ARG A 50 -20.01 -7.95 -22.77
C ARG A 50 -21.49 -7.62 -22.65
N VAL A 51 -22.28 -8.10 -23.61
CA VAL A 51 -23.74 -8.07 -23.58
C VAL A 51 -24.30 -9.30 -22.84
N PRO A 52 -25.45 -9.18 -22.16
CA PRO A 52 -26.14 -10.33 -21.58
C PRO A 52 -26.44 -11.38 -22.67
N ARG A 53 -26.23 -12.66 -22.35
CA ARG A 53 -26.51 -13.76 -23.28
C ARG A 53 -27.97 -13.69 -23.73
N SER A 54 -28.17 -13.51 -25.03
CA SER A 54 -29.49 -13.58 -25.67
C SER A 54 -29.62 -14.92 -26.40
N GLY A 55 -29.58 -16.03 -25.65
CA GLY A 55 -29.71 -17.40 -26.19
C GLY A 55 -28.59 -18.37 -25.75
N ASP A 56 -28.62 -19.59 -26.32
CA ASP A 56 -27.73 -20.72 -26.02
C ASP A 56 -26.47 -20.79 -26.92
N THR A 57 -26.28 -19.83 -27.83
CA THR A 57 -25.14 -19.78 -28.75
C THR A 57 -23.89 -19.22 -28.06
N TYR A 58 -22.75 -19.90 -28.23
CA TYR A 58 -21.44 -19.38 -27.85
C TYR A 58 -21.05 -18.26 -28.83
N GLU A 59 -20.76 -17.08 -28.30
CA GLU A 59 -20.35 -15.90 -29.06
C GLU A 59 -18.93 -15.49 -28.68
N ASP A 60 -18.20 -14.91 -29.64
CA ASP A 60 -16.89 -14.30 -29.39
C ASP A 60 -17.04 -13.17 -28.36
N ARG A 61 -16.23 -13.21 -27.30
CA ARG A 61 -16.17 -12.17 -26.27
C ARG A 61 -14.80 -11.52 -26.28
N VAL A 62 -14.78 -10.22 -25.99
CA VAL A 62 -13.52 -9.46 -25.88
C VAL A 62 -12.67 -9.98 -24.73
N ILE A 63 -13.30 -10.30 -23.59
CA ILE A 63 -12.63 -10.87 -22.42
C ILE A 63 -13.62 -11.68 -21.56
N ASP A 64 -13.10 -12.67 -20.84
CA ASP A 64 -13.80 -13.45 -19.80
C ASP A 64 -12.88 -13.48 -18.57
N LEU A 65 -13.39 -13.05 -17.41
CA LEU A 65 -12.62 -12.87 -16.18
C LEU A 65 -13.21 -13.69 -15.04
N ASP A 66 -12.52 -14.77 -14.66
CA ASP A 66 -12.94 -15.67 -13.60
C ASP A 66 -12.01 -15.64 -12.38
N ILE A 67 -12.57 -15.90 -11.19
CA ILE A 67 -11.80 -16.14 -9.96
C ILE A 67 -11.54 -17.65 -9.84
N LEU A 68 -10.31 -18.09 -10.09
CA LEU A 68 -9.93 -19.51 -9.97
C LEU A 68 -9.81 -19.96 -8.53
N LEU A 69 -9.07 -19.18 -7.72
CA LEU A 69 -8.81 -19.41 -6.31
C LEU A 69 -8.88 -18.06 -5.59
N PHE A 70 -9.26 -18.08 -4.31
CA PHE A 70 -9.22 -16.93 -3.43
C PHE A 70 -8.66 -17.40 -2.09
N ASP A 71 -7.35 -17.22 -1.92
CA ASP A 71 -6.57 -17.83 -0.83
C ASP A 71 -6.92 -19.33 -0.66
N ASP A 72 -7.31 -19.76 0.54
CA ASP A 72 -7.74 -21.11 0.88
C ASP A 72 -9.27 -21.26 0.98
N GLN A 73 -10.03 -20.23 0.58
CA GLN A 73 -11.48 -20.19 0.75
C GLN A 73 -12.20 -21.19 -0.16
N ILE A 74 -13.31 -21.75 0.36
CA ILE A 74 -14.27 -22.54 -0.40
C ILE A 74 -15.61 -21.81 -0.34
N ILE A 75 -16.05 -21.29 -1.49
CA ILE A 75 -17.25 -20.48 -1.65
C ILE A 75 -18.17 -21.21 -2.61
N ASN A 76 -19.43 -21.39 -2.21
CA ASN A 76 -20.45 -22.03 -3.03
C ASN A 76 -21.76 -21.25 -2.89
N THR A 77 -21.86 -20.14 -3.61
CA THR A 77 -23.09 -19.34 -3.72
C THR A 77 -23.57 -19.33 -5.17
N ASP A 78 -24.81 -18.87 -5.40
CA ASP A 78 -25.35 -18.70 -6.76
C ASP A 78 -24.55 -17.67 -7.57
N SER A 79 -23.93 -16.71 -6.88
CA SER A 79 -23.17 -15.62 -7.50
C SER A 79 -21.68 -15.94 -7.71
N LEU A 80 -21.10 -16.86 -6.94
CA LEU A 80 -19.66 -17.16 -6.98
C LEU A 80 -19.37 -18.57 -6.47
N GLN A 81 -18.57 -19.31 -7.24
CA GLN A 81 -18.02 -20.60 -6.84
C GLN A 81 -16.49 -20.56 -6.89
N VAL A 82 -15.85 -20.79 -5.75
CA VAL A 82 -14.38 -20.82 -5.59
C VAL A 82 -14.02 -22.04 -4.75
N PRO A 83 -13.04 -22.88 -5.14
CA PRO A 83 -12.31 -22.88 -6.41
C PRO A 83 -13.23 -22.96 -7.63
N HIS A 84 -12.81 -22.37 -8.75
CA HIS A 84 -13.64 -22.27 -9.94
C HIS A 84 -14.07 -23.67 -10.42
N PRO A 85 -15.36 -23.89 -10.72
CA PRO A 85 -15.85 -25.22 -11.07
C PRO A 85 -15.14 -25.82 -12.28
N ARG A 86 -14.71 -27.08 -12.14
CA ARG A 86 -14.05 -27.87 -13.20
C ARG A 86 -12.72 -27.28 -13.68
N MET A 87 -12.10 -26.35 -12.94
CA MET A 87 -10.79 -25.80 -13.31
C MET A 87 -9.75 -26.92 -13.47
N GLU A 88 -9.81 -27.94 -12.62
CA GLU A 88 -8.93 -29.10 -12.60
C GLU A 88 -8.99 -29.98 -13.85
N LYS A 89 -9.96 -29.74 -14.74
CA LYS A 89 -10.14 -30.48 -15.99
C LYS A 89 -9.67 -29.70 -17.22
N ARG A 90 -9.21 -28.45 -17.05
CA ARG A 90 -8.92 -27.52 -18.15
C ARG A 90 -7.43 -27.18 -18.18
N SER A 91 -6.70 -27.72 -19.15
CA SER A 91 -5.27 -27.44 -19.33
C SER A 91 -4.99 -25.95 -19.52
N PHE A 92 -5.82 -25.27 -20.31
CA PHE A 92 -5.76 -23.82 -20.56
C PHE A 92 -5.98 -22.93 -19.32
N VAL A 93 -6.48 -23.50 -18.22
CA VAL A 93 -6.60 -22.83 -16.92
C VAL A 93 -5.46 -23.25 -15.99
N MET A 94 -5.23 -24.56 -15.90
CA MET A 94 -4.30 -25.15 -14.93
C MET A 94 -2.83 -24.87 -15.26
N GLN A 95 -2.44 -24.91 -16.54
CA GLN A 95 -1.04 -24.70 -16.93
C GLN A 95 -0.56 -23.25 -16.69
N PRO A 96 -1.32 -22.19 -17.03
CA PRO A 96 -0.97 -20.84 -16.59
C PRO A 96 -0.97 -20.70 -15.06
N LEU A 97 -1.95 -21.29 -14.36
CA LEU A 97 -2.01 -21.21 -12.90
C LEU A 97 -0.79 -21.88 -12.24
N ALA A 98 -0.36 -23.05 -12.72
CA ALA A 98 0.82 -23.76 -12.21
C ALA A 98 2.11 -22.93 -12.38
N ALA A 99 2.23 -22.17 -13.47
CA ALA A 99 3.40 -21.32 -13.73
C ALA A 99 3.61 -20.24 -12.64
N ILE A 100 2.54 -19.77 -11.99
CA ILE A 100 2.62 -18.73 -10.95
C ILE A 100 2.36 -19.24 -9.53
N ALA A 101 1.67 -20.37 -9.41
CA ALA A 101 1.12 -20.90 -8.16
C ALA A 101 1.25 -22.43 -8.02
N GLY A 102 2.20 -23.08 -8.71
CA GLY A 102 2.33 -24.55 -8.73
C GLY A 102 2.43 -25.22 -7.35
N LYS A 103 3.01 -24.54 -6.34
CA LYS A 103 3.13 -25.03 -4.96
C LYS A 103 1.88 -24.79 -4.09
N VAL A 104 0.91 -24.00 -4.56
CA VAL A 104 -0.34 -23.76 -3.84
C VAL A 104 -1.15 -25.06 -3.81
N TYR A 105 -1.77 -25.37 -2.68
CA TYR A 105 -2.65 -26.53 -2.56
C TYR A 105 -4.08 -26.14 -2.90
N HIS A 106 -4.72 -26.93 -3.76
CA HIS A 106 -6.14 -26.77 -4.05
C HIS A 106 -6.96 -27.05 -2.77
N PRO A 107 -7.83 -26.13 -2.32
CA PRO A 107 -8.41 -26.21 -0.98
C PRO A 107 -9.38 -27.39 -0.81
N VAL A 108 -10.02 -27.85 -1.90
CA VAL A 108 -10.86 -29.07 -1.92
C VAL A 108 -10.04 -30.35 -2.15
N LEU A 109 -9.30 -30.44 -3.26
CA LEU A 109 -8.58 -31.67 -3.67
C LEU A 109 -7.35 -31.99 -2.80
N LYS A 110 -6.84 -31.02 -2.03
CA LYS A 110 -5.64 -31.15 -1.18
C LYS A 110 -4.39 -31.63 -1.92
N LYS A 111 -4.32 -31.35 -3.23
CA LYS A 111 -3.15 -31.57 -4.09
C LYS A 111 -2.56 -30.23 -4.50
N SER A 112 -1.26 -30.21 -4.79
CA SER A 112 -0.66 -29.00 -5.34
C SER A 112 -1.20 -28.70 -6.74
N ILE A 113 -1.25 -27.44 -7.13
CA ILE A 113 -1.66 -27.04 -8.48
C ILE A 113 -0.79 -27.71 -9.54
N GLN A 114 0.52 -27.89 -9.26
CA GLN A 114 1.43 -28.60 -10.15
C GLN A 114 1.00 -30.07 -10.34
N GLU A 115 0.74 -30.80 -9.25
CA GLU A 115 0.29 -32.20 -9.31
C GLU A 115 -1.00 -32.40 -10.11
N ILE A 116 -1.95 -31.46 -9.98
CA ILE A 116 -3.19 -31.50 -10.76
C ILE A 116 -2.89 -31.25 -12.24
N THR A 117 -2.03 -30.28 -12.53
CA THR A 117 -1.66 -29.89 -13.90
C THR A 117 -0.92 -30.99 -14.63
N ASP A 118 -0.04 -31.73 -13.96
CA ASP A 118 0.74 -32.83 -14.54
C ASP A 118 -0.14 -33.99 -15.04
N SER A 119 -1.39 -34.06 -14.58
CA SER A 119 -2.37 -35.06 -15.04
C SER A 119 -3.16 -34.65 -16.30
N LEU A 120 -2.91 -33.45 -16.84
CA LEU A 120 -3.61 -32.89 -18.00
C LEU A 120 -2.70 -32.83 -19.24
N GLU A 121 -3.32 -32.72 -20.41
CA GLU A 121 -2.59 -32.50 -21.66
C GLU A 121 -1.88 -31.14 -21.64
N SER A 122 -0.61 -31.13 -22.07
CA SER A 122 0.19 -29.91 -22.09
C SER A 122 -0.15 -29.01 -23.28
N LEU A 123 -0.24 -27.70 -23.01
CA LEU A 123 -0.31 -26.65 -24.01
C LEU A 123 1.07 -26.29 -24.53
N ASN A 124 1.21 -26.26 -25.85
CA ASN A 124 2.48 -26.00 -26.52
C ASN A 124 2.56 -24.59 -27.14
N ASN A 125 1.43 -23.96 -27.44
CA ASN A 125 1.41 -22.68 -28.15
C ASN A 125 1.42 -21.50 -27.18
N LYS A 126 2.63 -21.07 -26.78
CA LYS A 126 2.85 -19.83 -26.02
C LYS A 126 2.97 -18.65 -26.97
N VAL A 127 2.26 -17.57 -26.67
CA VAL A 127 2.36 -16.32 -27.44
C VAL A 127 3.24 -15.31 -26.72
N SER A 128 3.92 -14.47 -27.49
CA SER A 128 4.72 -13.36 -26.96
C SER A 128 3.82 -12.20 -26.55
N PHE A 129 3.24 -12.28 -25.36
CA PHE A 129 2.47 -11.22 -24.75
C PHE A 129 2.79 -11.16 -23.25
N GLU A 130 3.15 -9.99 -22.75
CA GLU A 130 3.45 -9.76 -21.33
C GLU A 130 2.39 -8.88 -20.68
N ILE A 131 1.90 -9.32 -19.53
CA ILE A 131 1.12 -8.47 -18.64
C ILE A 131 2.12 -7.85 -17.65
N PRO A 132 2.25 -6.51 -17.58
CA PRO A 132 3.20 -5.90 -16.67
C PRO A 132 2.76 -6.09 -15.21
N LEU A 133 3.69 -6.49 -14.34
CA LEU A 133 3.49 -6.49 -12.90
C LEU A 133 3.21 -5.06 -12.42
N SER A 134 2.37 -4.90 -11.40
CA SER A 134 2.09 -3.55 -10.87
C SER A 134 3.35 -2.87 -10.33
N ARG A 135 4.29 -3.63 -9.76
CA ARG A 135 5.60 -3.10 -9.32
C ARG A 135 6.47 -2.59 -10.46
N LYS A 136 6.34 -3.14 -11.68
CA LYS A 136 7.02 -2.63 -12.87
C LYS A 136 6.39 -1.34 -13.38
N ARG A 137 5.09 -1.16 -13.18
CA ARG A 137 4.36 0.05 -13.57
C ARG A 137 4.66 1.23 -12.62
N TYR A 138 4.94 0.93 -11.35
CA TYR A 138 5.25 1.93 -10.32
C TYR A 138 6.58 1.56 -9.63
N PRO A 139 7.73 1.63 -10.34
CA PRO A 139 8.99 1.16 -9.80
C PRO A 139 9.45 2.01 -8.61
N ILE A 140 9.70 1.36 -7.47
CA ILE A 140 10.45 1.92 -6.34
C ILE A 140 11.84 1.27 -6.40
N THR A 141 12.73 1.85 -7.19
CA THR A 141 14.11 1.37 -7.39
C THR A 141 15.11 2.40 -6.87
N ASP A 142 16.34 1.97 -6.59
CA ASP A 142 17.44 2.86 -6.19
C ASP A 142 17.15 3.70 -4.93
N ILE A 143 16.26 3.22 -4.07
CA ILE A 143 15.88 3.84 -2.80
C ILE A 143 15.95 2.79 -1.70
N ASN A 144 16.61 3.13 -0.60
CA ASN A 144 16.72 2.30 0.59
C ASN A 144 15.78 2.78 1.71
N PHE A 145 15.49 4.08 1.76
CA PHE A 145 14.67 4.65 2.83
C PHE A 145 13.71 5.75 2.33
N ILE A 146 12.41 5.50 2.53
CA ILE A 146 11.33 6.46 2.31
C ILE A 146 10.78 6.90 3.67
N ALA A 147 10.71 8.20 3.91
CA ALA A 147 9.98 8.75 5.04
C ALA A 147 8.71 9.46 4.59
N ILE A 148 7.57 9.10 5.18
CA ILE A 148 6.26 9.68 4.87
C ILE A 148 5.84 10.57 6.04
N GLU A 149 5.70 11.85 5.76
CA GLU A 149 5.46 12.91 6.72
C GLU A 149 4.22 13.71 6.36
N GLY A 150 3.74 14.51 7.30
CA GLY A 150 2.44 15.16 7.17
C GLY A 150 1.75 15.39 8.51
N ASN A 151 0.73 16.23 8.47
CA ASN A 151 -0.01 16.62 9.67
C ASN A 151 -0.79 15.44 10.31
N ILE A 152 -1.26 15.62 11.54
CA ILE A 152 -2.06 14.62 12.25
C ILE A 152 -3.35 14.37 11.45
N GLY A 153 -3.62 13.11 11.08
CA GLY A 153 -4.78 12.77 10.25
C GLY A 153 -4.55 12.83 8.73
N SER A 154 -3.32 13.05 8.24
CA SER A 154 -3.03 13.10 6.79
C SER A 154 -2.96 11.74 6.08
N GLY A 155 -3.02 10.62 6.81
CA GLY A 155 -3.00 9.26 6.21
C GLY A 155 -1.62 8.60 6.07
N LYS A 156 -0.57 9.14 6.71
CA LYS A 156 0.82 8.60 6.66
C LYS A 156 0.90 7.10 6.93
N THR A 157 0.36 6.64 8.05
CA THR A 157 0.37 5.23 8.47
C THR A 157 -0.32 4.33 7.45
N SER A 158 -1.42 4.80 6.85
CA SER A 158 -2.12 4.05 5.80
C SER A 158 -1.28 3.96 4.53
N LEU A 159 -0.62 5.05 4.13
CA LEU A 159 0.23 5.05 2.93
C LEU A 159 1.47 4.17 3.13
N SER A 160 2.14 4.27 4.28
CA SER A 160 3.32 3.44 4.58
C SER A 160 2.98 1.95 4.61
N HIS A 161 1.82 1.57 5.15
CA HIS A 161 1.35 0.19 5.17
C HIS A 161 1.13 -0.35 3.75
N LYS A 162 0.39 0.41 2.93
CA LYS A 162 0.11 -0.01 1.55
C LYS A 162 1.40 -0.14 0.74
N ILE A 163 2.35 0.78 0.89
CA ILE A 163 3.64 0.71 0.19
C ILE A 163 4.47 -0.48 0.68
N ALA A 164 4.55 -0.71 1.99
CA ALA A 164 5.28 -1.84 2.56
C ALA A 164 4.75 -3.18 2.03
N GLU A 165 3.43 -3.36 2.08
CA GLU A 165 2.75 -4.57 1.61
C GLU A 165 2.89 -4.78 0.09
N ASP A 166 2.58 -3.74 -0.69
CA ASP A 166 2.55 -3.84 -2.15
C ASP A 166 3.94 -4.03 -2.75
N PHE A 167 4.99 -3.50 -2.12
CA PHE A 167 6.35 -3.48 -2.65
C PHE A 167 7.38 -4.31 -1.85
N ASN A 168 6.94 -5.07 -0.84
CA ASN A 168 7.82 -5.85 0.04
C ASN A 168 8.86 -4.97 0.77
N GLY A 169 8.37 -3.83 1.29
CA GLY A 169 9.17 -2.92 2.10
C GLY A 169 9.05 -3.22 3.60
N LYS A 170 10.11 -2.95 4.36
CA LYS A 170 10.08 -2.98 5.83
C LYS A 170 9.34 -1.75 6.33
N GLN A 171 8.25 -1.94 7.07
CA GLN A 171 7.49 -0.85 7.65
C GLN A 171 8.04 -0.44 9.02
N VAL A 172 8.27 0.86 9.22
CA VAL A 172 8.62 1.44 10.51
C VAL A 172 7.52 2.41 10.95
N LEU A 173 6.85 2.09 12.05
CA LEU A 173 5.74 2.88 12.58
C LEU A 173 6.14 3.70 13.80
N GLU A 174 5.66 4.93 13.87
CA GLU A 174 5.83 5.80 15.02
C GLU A 174 5.18 5.19 16.28
N ARG A 175 5.97 5.08 17.35
CA ARG A 175 5.51 4.62 18.66
C ARG A 175 5.14 5.82 19.53
N PHE A 176 3.85 6.06 19.71
CA PHE A 176 3.36 7.14 20.60
C PHE A 176 2.33 6.66 21.64
N ALA A 177 1.73 5.49 21.45
CA ALA A 177 0.62 5.03 22.28
C ALA A 177 1.04 4.73 23.74
N ASP A 178 2.25 4.21 23.94
CA ASP A 178 2.76 3.81 25.26
C ASP A 178 3.49 4.94 26.00
N ASN A 179 3.47 6.17 25.45
CA ASN A 179 4.20 7.29 26.05
C ASN A 179 3.48 7.79 27.32
N PRO A 180 4.09 7.69 28.51
CA PRO A 180 3.43 8.05 29.77
C PRO A 180 3.17 9.55 29.92
N PHE A 181 3.90 10.39 29.17
CA PHE A 181 3.73 11.85 29.20
C PHE A 181 2.62 12.35 28.28
N LEU A 182 2.22 11.56 27.27
CA LEU A 182 1.25 12.01 26.27
C LEU A 182 -0.13 12.32 26.90
N PRO A 183 -0.71 11.46 27.76
CA PRO A 183 -1.95 11.81 28.46
C PRO A 183 -1.79 12.98 29.44
N LEU A 184 -0.59 13.21 29.97
CA LEU A 184 -0.31 14.29 30.93
C LEU A 184 -0.17 15.65 30.22
N PHE A 185 0.44 15.66 29.04
CA PHE A 185 0.55 16.83 28.16
C PHE A 185 -0.80 17.43 27.78
N TYR A 186 -1.78 16.59 27.47
CA TYR A 186 -3.14 17.07 27.18
C TYR A 186 -3.89 17.60 28.41
N LYS A 187 -3.40 17.32 29.63
CA LYS A 187 -3.95 17.88 30.87
C LYS A 187 -3.25 19.16 31.30
N ASP A 188 -1.93 19.24 31.07
CA ASP A 188 -1.08 20.35 31.48
C ASP A 188 0.10 20.46 30.50
N THR A 189 -0.12 21.24 29.43
CA THR A 189 0.84 21.38 28.33
C THR A 189 2.15 22.02 28.80
N GLU A 190 2.08 23.10 29.58
CA GLU A 190 3.25 23.86 30.04
C GLU A 190 4.20 22.97 30.85
N ARG A 191 3.66 22.13 31.74
CA ARG A 191 4.49 21.28 32.60
C ARG A 191 5.07 20.05 31.89
N TYR A 192 4.34 19.47 30.93
CA TYR A 192 4.67 18.16 30.36
C TYR A 192 5.15 18.21 28.90
N ALA A 193 5.15 19.37 28.24
CA ALA A 193 5.67 19.52 26.88
C ALA A 193 7.13 19.09 26.77
N PHE A 194 8.03 19.60 27.62
CA PHE A 194 9.45 19.27 27.53
C PHE A 194 9.75 17.77 27.75
N PRO A 195 9.27 17.10 28.82
CA PRO A 195 9.43 15.65 28.99
C PRO A 195 8.82 14.82 27.83
N LEU A 196 7.69 15.25 27.28
CA LEU A 196 7.05 14.57 26.16
C LEU A 196 7.90 14.67 24.89
N GLU A 197 8.34 15.88 24.53
CA GLU A 197 9.14 16.08 23.30
C GLU A 197 10.49 15.37 23.38
N MET A 198 11.10 15.33 24.58
CA MET A 198 12.35 14.60 24.82
C MET A 198 12.16 13.07 24.73
N SER A 199 11.06 12.54 25.26
CA SER A 199 10.77 11.10 25.14
C SER A 199 10.52 10.72 23.67
N PHE A 200 9.75 11.53 22.92
CA PHE A 200 9.60 11.32 21.47
C PHE A 200 10.92 11.39 20.71
N LEU A 201 11.82 12.34 21.04
CA LEU A 201 13.12 12.43 20.39
C LEU A 201 13.97 11.17 20.63
N ALA A 202 14.02 10.69 21.87
CA ALA A 202 14.77 9.50 22.24
C ALA A 202 14.21 8.25 21.54
N ASP A 203 12.90 8.03 21.58
CA ASP A 203 12.25 6.88 20.97
C ASP A 203 12.43 6.87 19.44
N ARG A 204 12.22 8.01 18.78
CA ARG A 204 12.41 8.15 17.33
C ARG A 204 13.86 7.93 16.92
N TYR A 205 14.81 8.43 17.71
CA TYR A 205 16.24 8.21 17.44
C TYR A 205 16.61 6.73 17.57
N GLN A 206 16.22 6.08 18.66
CA GLN A 206 16.50 4.67 18.88
C GLN A 206 15.91 3.83 17.75
N GLN A 207 14.65 4.07 17.40
CA GLN A 207 13.97 3.33 16.34
C GLN A 207 14.61 3.55 14.97
N LEU A 208 14.92 4.80 14.58
CA LEU A 208 15.56 5.05 13.28
C LEU A 208 17.01 4.53 13.25
N SER A 209 17.73 4.62 14.37
CA SER A 209 19.09 4.08 14.49
C SER A 209 19.11 2.56 14.39
N ASP A 210 18.14 1.86 14.97
CA ASP A 210 18.10 0.40 14.96
C ASP A 210 17.45 -0.15 13.69
N ASP A 211 16.26 0.35 13.35
CA ASP A 211 15.41 -0.24 12.32
C ASP A 211 15.76 0.21 10.90
N VAL A 212 16.31 1.42 10.71
CA VAL A 212 16.66 1.94 9.38
C VAL A 212 18.12 1.69 9.04
N ALA A 213 19.03 1.76 10.03
CA ALA A 213 20.45 1.51 9.77
C ALA A 213 20.76 0.03 9.51
N GLN A 214 19.96 -0.88 10.05
CA GLN A 214 20.07 -2.31 9.76
C GLN A 214 19.21 -2.64 8.53
N GLN A 215 19.86 -2.74 7.36
CA GLN A 215 19.21 -3.30 6.17
C GLN A 215 18.81 -4.74 6.47
N ASP A 216 17.50 -5.00 6.41
CA ASP A 216 16.97 -6.35 6.49
C ASP A 216 17.28 -7.09 5.18
N LEU A 217 17.80 -8.31 5.30
CA LEU A 217 18.17 -9.17 4.17
C LEU A 217 16.98 -9.53 3.27
N PHE A 218 15.74 -9.38 3.75
CA PHE A 218 14.53 -9.83 3.07
C PHE A 218 13.63 -8.71 2.52
N SER A 219 13.88 -7.45 2.88
CA SER A 219 13.10 -6.30 2.41
C SER A 219 13.84 -5.53 1.33
N GLU A 220 13.12 -5.02 0.33
CA GLU A 220 13.72 -4.25 -0.77
C GLU A 220 14.15 -2.84 -0.31
N PHE A 221 13.42 -2.24 0.63
CA PHE A 221 13.67 -0.91 1.19
C PHE A 221 12.89 -0.74 2.51
N THR A 222 13.17 0.34 3.24
CA THR A 222 12.43 0.74 4.44
C THR A 222 11.47 1.88 4.13
N VAL A 223 10.24 1.81 4.64
CA VAL A 223 9.26 2.90 4.60
C VAL A 223 8.79 3.23 6.03
N ALA A 224 9.01 4.47 6.45
CA ALA A 224 8.56 4.97 7.75
C ALA A 224 7.36 5.92 7.60
N ASP A 225 6.43 5.88 8.56
CA ASP A 225 5.30 6.82 8.62
C ASP A 225 5.60 8.13 9.37
N TYR A 226 6.87 8.36 9.65
CA TYR A 226 7.42 9.57 10.24
C TYR A 226 8.90 9.72 9.90
N TYR A 227 9.44 10.90 10.15
CA TYR A 227 10.87 11.16 10.24
C TYR A 227 11.19 11.98 11.49
N VAL A 228 12.46 11.99 11.89
CA VAL A 228 12.89 12.66 13.12
C VAL A 228 12.62 14.18 13.07
N ILE A 229 12.58 14.81 11.90
CA ILE A 229 12.34 16.27 11.76
C ILE A 229 11.04 16.72 12.42
N LYS A 230 10.02 15.85 12.47
CA LYS A 230 8.78 16.09 13.20
C LYS A 230 9.02 16.54 14.65
N SER A 231 10.02 15.98 15.33
CA SER A 231 10.45 16.40 16.68
C SER A 231 10.76 17.89 16.76
N LEU A 232 11.48 18.43 15.76
CA LEU A 232 11.86 19.84 15.75
C LEU A 232 10.68 20.77 15.43
N ILE A 233 9.71 20.29 14.64
CA ILE A 233 8.50 21.05 14.28
C ILE A 233 7.57 21.15 15.49
N PHE A 234 7.27 20.02 16.14
CA PHE A 234 6.33 19.96 17.27
C PHE A 234 6.88 20.71 18.48
N SER A 235 8.14 20.46 18.84
CA SER A 235 8.80 21.17 19.95
C SER A 235 8.87 22.69 19.78
N LYS A 236 8.94 23.21 18.56
CA LYS A 236 8.92 24.67 18.31
C LYS A 236 7.57 25.30 18.68
N ILE A 237 6.50 24.52 18.62
CA ILE A 237 5.13 24.95 18.90
C ILE A 237 4.83 24.80 20.39
N THR A 238 5.30 23.71 21.00
CA THR A 238 4.92 23.32 22.37
C THR A 238 5.86 23.84 23.45
N LEU A 239 7.13 24.14 23.14
CA LEU A 239 8.14 24.53 24.13
C LEU A 239 8.34 26.04 24.20
N GLU A 240 8.68 26.52 25.40
CA GLU A 240 9.16 27.88 25.58
C GLU A 240 10.51 28.10 24.91
N LYS A 241 10.90 29.36 24.73
CA LYS A 241 12.08 29.75 23.93
C LYS A 241 13.38 29.12 24.44
N GLU A 242 13.59 29.12 25.76
CA GLU A 242 14.77 28.59 26.43
C GLU A 242 14.81 27.05 26.32
N GLU A 243 13.68 26.40 26.55
CA GLU A 243 13.51 24.94 26.42
C GLU A 243 13.72 24.47 24.98
N TYR A 244 13.08 25.15 24.01
CA TYR A 244 13.27 24.89 22.59
C TYR A 244 14.72 25.07 22.16
N SER A 245 15.41 26.08 22.69
CA SER A 245 16.82 26.29 22.39
C SER A 245 17.71 25.15 22.89
N LEU A 246 17.41 24.59 24.06
CA LEU A 246 18.08 23.38 24.56
C LEU A 246 17.74 22.16 23.71
N TYR A 247 16.44 21.94 23.45
CA TYR A 247 15.94 20.85 22.64
C TYR A 247 16.59 20.80 21.26
N LYS A 248 16.62 21.95 20.57
CA LYS A 248 17.23 22.09 19.24
C LYS A 248 18.72 21.74 19.24
N ARG A 249 19.46 22.07 20.30
CA ARG A 249 20.88 21.67 20.40
C ARG A 249 21.03 20.16 20.51
N LEU A 250 20.22 19.50 21.35
CA LEU A 250 20.22 18.03 21.50
C LEU A 250 19.81 17.34 20.21
N PHE A 251 18.72 17.81 19.61
CA PHE A 251 18.24 17.36 18.29
C PHE A 251 19.35 17.40 17.24
N ASN A 252 20.06 18.53 17.12
CA ASN A 252 21.12 18.68 16.11
C ASN A 252 22.31 17.74 16.33
N MET A 253 22.61 17.34 17.58
CA MET A 253 23.65 16.35 17.85
C MET A 253 23.20 14.97 17.37
N MET A 254 21.99 14.56 17.75
CA MET A 254 21.42 13.25 17.38
C MET A 254 21.16 13.14 15.88
N TYR A 255 20.69 14.22 15.24
CA TYR A 255 20.36 14.23 13.83
C TYR A 255 21.57 13.94 12.92
N LYS A 256 22.79 14.28 13.33
CA LYS A 256 23.99 14.04 12.50
C LYS A 256 24.28 12.56 12.27
N GLU A 257 23.96 11.72 13.24
CA GLU A 257 24.22 10.27 13.19
C GLU A 257 23.09 9.50 12.49
N LEU A 258 21.94 10.13 12.25
CA LEU A 258 20.78 9.48 11.66
C LEU A 258 20.85 9.41 10.15
N VAL A 259 20.53 8.22 9.62
CA VAL A 259 20.29 7.96 8.19
C VAL A 259 19.26 8.95 7.65
N LYS A 260 19.56 9.51 6.47
CA LYS A 260 18.66 10.41 5.74
C LYS A 260 17.78 9.60 4.81
N PRO A 261 16.49 9.93 4.66
CA PRO A 261 15.66 9.30 3.65
C PRO A 261 16.17 9.68 2.26
N ASP A 262 16.22 8.70 1.36
CA ASP A 262 16.47 8.93 -0.07
C ASP A 262 15.27 9.67 -0.70
N LEU A 263 14.07 9.49 -0.12
CA LEU A 263 12.87 10.23 -0.49
C LEU A 263 12.05 10.61 0.76
N TYR A 264 11.84 11.91 0.93
CA TYR A 264 10.96 12.48 1.95
C TYR A 264 9.64 12.88 1.30
N ILE A 265 8.56 12.18 1.63
CA ILE A 265 7.22 12.45 1.12
C ILE A 265 6.46 13.29 2.14
N TYR A 266 5.96 14.46 1.76
CA TYR A 266 5.07 15.24 2.60
C TYR A 266 3.64 15.19 2.05
N LEU A 267 2.73 14.59 2.83
CA LEU A 267 1.30 14.55 2.53
C LEU A 267 0.64 15.84 3.03
N TYR A 268 0.31 16.71 2.09
CA TYR A 268 -0.48 17.90 2.33
C TYR A 268 -1.98 17.56 2.33
N GLN A 269 -2.70 18.16 3.28
CA GLN A 269 -4.13 17.97 3.45
C GLN A 269 -4.71 19.22 4.15
N THR A 270 -5.94 19.59 3.83
CA THR A 270 -6.61 20.73 4.45
C THR A 270 -7.00 20.46 5.91
N GLU A 271 -7.04 21.51 6.73
CA GLU A 271 -7.39 21.41 8.16
C GLU A 271 -8.75 20.75 8.38
N ASP A 272 -9.76 21.07 7.55
CA ASP A 272 -11.09 20.47 7.61
C ASP A 272 -11.05 18.95 7.43
N ARG A 273 -10.29 18.47 6.44
CA ARG A 273 -10.10 17.04 6.18
C ARG A 273 -9.29 16.36 7.27
N LEU A 274 -8.25 17.01 7.79
CA LEU A 274 -7.48 16.49 8.92
C LEU A 274 -8.38 16.27 10.15
N LEU A 275 -9.20 17.25 10.49
CA LEU A 275 -10.16 17.15 11.61
C LEU A 275 -11.19 16.04 11.40
N GLN A 276 -11.72 15.87 10.17
CA GLN A 276 -12.61 14.76 9.84
C GLN A 276 -11.93 13.40 10.05
N ASN A 277 -10.67 13.26 9.62
CA ASN A 277 -9.90 12.03 9.77
C ASN A 277 -9.56 11.73 11.23
N ILE A 278 -9.21 12.76 12.02
CA ILE A 278 -8.95 12.63 13.47
C ILE A 278 -10.21 12.16 14.20
N LYS A 279 -11.36 12.78 13.90
CA LYS A 279 -12.66 12.36 14.47
C LYS A 279 -13.00 10.93 14.11
N LYS A 280 -12.86 10.55 12.84
CA LYS A 280 -13.11 9.17 12.37
C LYS A 280 -12.19 8.14 13.06
N ARG A 281 -10.93 8.52 13.34
CA ARG A 281 -9.95 7.66 14.02
C ARG A 281 -10.28 7.42 15.50
N GLY A 282 -10.95 8.36 16.16
CA GLY A 282 -11.56 8.13 17.48
C GLY A 282 -10.58 7.91 18.64
N ARG A 283 -9.36 8.47 18.59
CA ARG A 283 -8.45 8.43 19.75
C ARG A 283 -8.89 9.44 20.79
N ASP A 284 -9.11 9.00 22.03
CA ASP A 284 -9.67 9.80 23.12
C ASP A 284 -8.89 11.11 23.37
N TYR A 285 -7.57 11.05 23.31
CA TYR A 285 -6.70 12.20 23.57
C TYR A 285 -6.56 13.19 22.41
N GLU A 286 -7.04 12.86 21.21
CA GLU A 286 -6.95 13.74 20.02
C GLU A 286 -8.26 14.51 19.75
N GLN A 287 -9.35 14.21 20.47
CA GLN A 287 -10.68 14.76 20.16
C GLN A 287 -10.78 16.29 20.37
N ASN A 288 -9.91 16.86 21.20
CA ASN A 288 -9.89 18.28 21.54
C ASN A 288 -8.77 19.05 20.80
N ILE A 289 -8.24 18.50 19.70
CA ILE A 289 -7.24 19.21 18.90
C ILE A 289 -7.90 20.40 18.17
N GLU A 290 -7.39 21.60 18.45
CA GLU A 290 -7.82 22.84 17.81
C GLU A 290 -7.27 22.97 16.38
N ALA A 291 -8.04 23.61 15.49
CA ALA A 291 -7.63 23.88 14.11
C ALA A 291 -6.36 24.74 14.05
N SER A 292 -6.24 25.72 14.95
CA SER A 292 -5.06 26.60 15.05
C SER A 292 -3.76 25.83 15.30
N TYR A 293 -3.81 24.74 16.08
CA TYR A 293 -2.66 23.89 16.33
C TYR A 293 -2.24 23.12 15.07
N LEU A 294 -3.22 22.58 14.32
CA LEU A 294 -2.95 21.95 13.02
C LEU A 294 -2.33 22.95 12.03
N SER A 295 -2.83 24.19 12.00
CA SER A 295 -2.29 25.27 11.18
C SER A 295 -0.82 25.58 11.49
N GLN A 296 -0.46 25.65 12.77
CA GLN A 296 0.92 25.86 13.22
C GLN A 296 1.84 24.71 12.80
N ILE A 297 1.39 23.47 12.92
CA ILE A 297 2.14 22.29 12.44
C ILE A 297 2.37 22.38 10.94
N GLN A 298 1.33 22.73 10.18
CA GLN A 298 1.39 22.86 8.73
C GLN A 298 2.38 23.93 8.30
N GLN A 299 2.38 25.08 8.96
CA GLN A 299 3.38 26.12 8.75
C GLN A 299 4.80 25.63 9.09
N GLY A 300 4.95 24.88 10.18
CA GLY A 300 6.24 24.29 10.57
C GLY A 300 6.82 23.35 9.52
N TYR A 301 5.98 22.50 8.90
CA TYR A 301 6.40 21.68 7.77
C TYR A 301 6.74 22.52 6.53
N ALA A 302 5.92 23.53 6.20
CA ALA A 302 6.18 24.40 5.06
C ALA A 302 7.51 25.16 5.21
N ASP A 303 7.82 25.65 6.40
CA ASP A 303 9.09 26.30 6.71
C ASP A 303 10.27 25.33 6.57
N PHE A 304 10.14 24.10 7.10
CA PHE A 304 11.16 23.07 6.96
C PHE A 304 11.43 22.74 5.49
N ILE A 305 10.39 22.43 4.73
CA ILE A 305 10.48 22.04 3.32
C ILE A 305 11.16 23.14 2.49
N ARG A 306 10.81 24.42 2.72
CA ARG A 306 11.46 25.55 2.03
C ARG A 306 12.93 25.73 2.41
N SER A 307 13.30 25.37 3.64
CA SER A 307 14.67 25.54 4.15
C SER A 307 15.61 24.40 3.75
N GLN A 308 15.07 23.24 3.40
CA GLN A 308 15.86 22.02 3.25
C GLN A 308 16.50 21.94 1.86
N GLN A 309 17.81 21.69 1.83
CA GLN A 309 18.58 21.54 0.59
C GLN A 309 19.09 20.12 0.36
N ASP A 310 19.23 19.33 1.44
CA ASP A 310 19.92 18.04 1.39
C ASP A 310 18.99 16.81 1.30
N LEU A 311 17.67 17.03 1.27
CA LEU A 311 16.69 15.94 1.13
C LEU A 311 15.96 16.06 -0.20
N LYS A 312 15.75 14.92 -0.86
CA LYS A 312 14.82 14.82 -1.99
C LYS A 312 13.39 14.82 -1.43
N ILE A 313 12.69 15.94 -1.57
CA ILE A 313 11.35 16.14 -1.03
C ILE A 313 10.30 16.06 -2.13
N LYS A 314 9.25 15.25 -1.92
CA LYS A 314 8.04 15.24 -2.74
C LYS A 314 6.84 15.66 -1.90
N VAL A 315 6.24 16.80 -2.24
CA VAL A 315 4.95 17.21 -1.69
C VAL A 315 3.84 16.59 -2.53
N ILE A 316 2.88 15.95 -1.87
CA ILE A 316 1.70 15.33 -2.49
C ILE A 316 0.47 15.92 -1.81
N ASP A 317 -0.35 16.64 -2.58
CA ASP A 317 -1.67 17.07 -2.13
C ASP A 317 -2.63 15.89 -2.22
N VAL A 318 -3.15 15.45 -1.07
CA VAL A 318 -4.12 14.36 -0.96
C VAL A 318 -5.52 14.86 -0.59
N THR A 319 -5.80 16.14 -0.78
CA THR A 319 -7.05 16.77 -0.32
C THR A 319 -8.31 16.12 -0.89
N ASP A 320 -8.27 15.80 -2.18
CA ASP A 320 -9.38 15.20 -2.91
C ASP A 320 -9.17 13.71 -3.19
N LEU A 321 -8.19 13.08 -2.53
CA LEU A 321 -7.81 11.69 -2.76
C LEU A 321 -8.15 10.83 -1.53
N ASP A 322 -9.05 9.86 -1.70
CA ASP A 322 -9.28 8.82 -0.68
C ASP A 322 -8.42 7.59 -0.99
N PHE A 323 -7.10 7.73 -0.96
CA PHE A 323 -6.17 6.64 -1.27
C PHE A 323 -6.24 5.46 -0.27
N VAL A 324 -6.97 5.62 0.84
CA VAL A 324 -7.19 4.55 1.81
C VAL A 324 -8.25 3.59 1.30
N ASN A 325 -9.38 4.11 0.81
CA ASN A 325 -10.51 3.27 0.38
C ASN A 325 -10.67 3.17 -1.14
N ASN A 326 -10.04 4.06 -1.90
CA ASN A 326 -10.08 4.11 -3.36
C ASN A 326 -8.72 3.73 -3.96
N GLN A 327 -8.71 2.63 -4.72
CA GLN A 327 -7.50 2.12 -5.36
C GLN A 327 -6.97 3.08 -6.44
N GLU A 328 -7.84 3.75 -7.21
CA GLU A 328 -7.40 4.68 -8.26
C GLU A 328 -6.69 5.89 -7.66
N ASP A 329 -7.20 6.42 -6.54
CA ASP A 329 -6.55 7.53 -5.84
C ASP A 329 -5.21 7.11 -5.25
N TYR A 330 -5.09 5.88 -4.75
CA TYR A 330 -3.80 5.33 -4.34
C TYR A 330 -2.83 5.19 -5.51
N LEU A 331 -3.29 4.77 -6.69
CA LEU A 331 -2.44 4.73 -7.89
C LEU A 331 -1.95 6.13 -8.29
N LYS A 332 -2.80 7.18 -8.20
CA LYS A 332 -2.37 8.57 -8.43
C LYS A 332 -1.29 9.02 -7.44
N VAL A 333 -1.40 8.61 -6.17
CA VAL A 333 -0.35 8.88 -5.16
C VAL A 333 0.94 8.14 -5.53
N LEU A 334 0.87 6.87 -5.93
CA LEU A 334 2.04 6.10 -6.39
C LEU A 334 2.71 6.71 -7.62
N GLU A 335 1.94 7.22 -8.59
CA GLU A 335 2.48 7.95 -9.76
C GLU A 335 3.29 9.18 -9.32
N GLN A 336 2.78 9.93 -8.35
CA GLN A 336 3.49 11.08 -7.82
C GLN A 336 4.76 10.68 -7.07
N ILE A 337 4.74 9.60 -6.29
CA ILE A 337 5.92 9.07 -5.59
C ILE A 337 6.96 8.63 -6.61
N THR A 338 6.59 7.79 -7.56
CA THR A 338 7.51 7.23 -8.57
C THR A 338 8.07 8.29 -9.50
N SER A 339 7.32 9.35 -9.83
CA SER A 339 7.87 10.52 -10.56
C SER A 339 8.98 11.26 -9.79
N ALA A 340 9.08 11.04 -8.49
CA ALA A 340 10.07 11.64 -7.61
C ALA A 340 11.21 10.68 -7.27
N ILE A 341 11.22 9.46 -7.82
CA ILE A 341 12.32 8.50 -7.77
C ILE A 341 13.11 8.71 -9.05
#